data_AF-A0A920DS29-F1
#
_entry.id   AF-A0A920DS29-F1
#
_cell.length_a   1.000
_cell.length_b   1.000
_cell.length_c   1.000
_cell.angle_alpha   90.00
_cell.angle_beta   90.00
_cell.angle_gamma   90.00
#
_symmetry.space_group_name_H-M   'P 1'
#
loop_
_entity.id
_entity.type
_entity.pdbx_description
1 polymer ?
#
loop_
_entity_poly.entity_id
_entity_poly.type
_entity_poly.pdbx_seq_one_letter_code
_entity_poly.pdbx_strand_id
1 'polypeptide(L)'
;MQDKVDAFQLHQDFILTQTPVKERAIITIKKLKHKANKSQENLINFLKINAPSSYNTLRKYWITNQIYLEGTQDLIYQIARRNDVAYVDLNIDKISPLEEVSSILQNVNSGTIETGLAAINAPALWNLGYTGKGLLVYDYDTGICPEHPAIKNRFLANRFPMNQSWYGYFKDFPNESNSNHGTHTLGTMLARVYLVEIP
;
A
#
# COMPACT_ATOMS: atom_id res chain seq x y z
N MET A 1 -22.10 0.93 -11.61
CA MET A 1 -20.63 0.77 -11.68
C MET A 1 -20.19 -0.18 -12.81
N GLN A 2 -20.88 -0.16 -13.97
CA GLN A 2 -20.62 -1.09 -15.09
C GLN A 2 -19.42 -0.68 -15.95
N ASP A 3 -19.04 0.60 -15.92
CA ASP A 3 -17.98 1.14 -16.77
C ASP A 3 -16.59 1.06 -16.12
N LYS A 4 -16.08 -0.15 -15.91
CA LYS A 4 -14.76 -0.44 -15.30
C LYS A 4 -13.93 -1.35 -16.21
N VAL A 5 -12.60 -1.35 -16.09
CA VAL A 5 -11.83 -2.40 -16.75
C VAL A 5 -12.11 -3.71 -16.03
N ASP A 6 -12.46 -4.74 -16.81
CA ASP A 6 -12.72 -6.05 -16.27
C ASP A 6 -11.38 -6.76 -15.99
N ALA A 7 -10.93 -6.66 -14.74
CA ALA A 7 -9.68 -7.28 -14.30
C ALA A 7 -9.74 -8.81 -14.36
N PHE A 8 -10.92 -9.41 -14.19
CA PHE A 8 -11.09 -10.86 -14.25
C PHE A 8 -10.93 -11.33 -15.69
N GLN A 9 -11.67 -10.73 -16.63
CA GLN A 9 -11.52 -11.06 -18.05
C GLN A 9 -10.10 -10.80 -18.54
N LEU A 10 -9.49 -9.68 -18.15
CA LEU A 10 -8.11 -9.36 -18.53
C LEU A 10 -7.12 -10.43 -18.03
N HIS A 11 -7.34 -10.97 -16.83
CA HIS A 11 -6.53 -12.07 -16.31
C HIS A 11 -6.73 -13.37 -17.09
N GLN A 12 -7.98 -13.70 -17.44
CA GLN A 12 -8.29 -14.87 -18.28
C GLN A 12 -7.62 -14.74 -19.65
N ASP A 13 -7.69 -13.57 -20.28
CA ASP A 13 -7.04 -13.29 -21.56
C ASP A 13 -5.52 -13.54 -21.45
N PHE A 14 -4.86 -13.04 -20.40
CA PHE A 14 -3.42 -13.26 -20.20
C PHE A 14 -3.03 -14.73 -20.05
N ILE A 15 -3.90 -15.56 -19.48
CA ILE A 15 -3.68 -17.01 -19.38
C ILE A 15 -3.82 -17.62 -20.77
N LEU A 16 -4.94 -17.35 -21.46
CA LEU A 16 -5.26 -17.93 -22.76
C LEU A 16 -4.22 -17.58 -23.83
N THR A 17 -3.76 -16.33 -23.85
CA THR A 17 -2.76 -15.86 -24.82
C THR A 17 -1.32 -16.01 -24.33
N GLN A 18 -1.09 -16.67 -23.19
CA GLN A 18 0.24 -16.87 -22.59
C GLN A 18 1.07 -15.57 -22.47
N THR A 19 0.41 -14.46 -22.12
CA THR A 19 1.08 -13.15 -22.04
C THR A 19 2.20 -13.21 -21.00
N PRO A 20 3.43 -12.75 -21.33
CA PRO A 20 4.54 -12.74 -20.39
C PRO A 20 4.22 -11.96 -19.11
N VAL A 21 4.58 -12.51 -17.94
CA VAL A 21 4.27 -11.92 -16.63
C VAL A 21 4.73 -10.46 -16.53
N LYS A 22 5.91 -10.15 -17.09
CA LYS A 22 6.49 -8.80 -17.11
C LYS A 22 5.64 -7.79 -17.89
N GLU A 23 4.84 -8.24 -18.87
CA GLU A 23 4.00 -7.38 -19.70
C GLU A 23 2.61 -7.16 -19.10
N ARG A 24 2.10 -8.14 -18.34
CA ARG A 24 0.75 -8.09 -17.75
C ARG A 24 0.53 -6.82 -16.94
N ALA A 25 1.46 -6.48 -16.06
CA ALA A 25 1.39 -5.27 -15.25
C ALA A 25 1.35 -3.99 -16.10
N ILE A 26 2.19 -3.92 -17.15
CA ILE A 26 2.25 -2.76 -18.06
C ILE A 26 0.93 -2.60 -18.79
N ILE A 27 0.36 -3.68 -19.31
CA ILE A 27 -0.92 -3.69 -20.03
C ILE A 27 -2.05 -3.24 -19.09
N THR A 28 -2.11 -3.81 -17.88
CA THR A 28 -3.12 -3.45 -16.87
C THR A 28 -3.03 -1.97 -16.50
N ILE A 29 -1.83 -1.46 -16.21
CA ILE A 29 -1.61 -0.04 -15.87
C ILE A 29 -2.08 0.86 -17.02
N LYS A 30 -1.74 0.53 -18.28
CA LYS A 30 -2.17 1.31 -19.45
C LYS A 30 -3.69 1.33 -19.58
N LYS A 31 -4.35 0.18 -19.44
CA LYS A 31 -5.82 0.07 -19.51
C LYS A 31 -6.51 0.88 -18.42
N LEU A 32 -6.06 0.77 -17.17
CA LEU A 32 -6.62 1.51 -16.03
C LEU A 32 -6.42 3.03 -16.18
N LYS A 33 -5.21 3.47 -16.54
CA LYS A 33 -4.92 4.90 -16.79
C LYS A 33 -5.76 5.46 -17.93
N HIS A 34 -5.84 4.74 -19.06
CA HIS A 34 -6.67 5.16 -20.19
C HIS A 34 -8.14 5.29 -19.78
N LYS A 35 -8.65 4.29 -19.06
CA LYS A 35 -10.02 4.28 -18.55
C LYS A 35 -10.31 5.50 -17.69
N ALA A 36 -9.49 5.70 -16.65
CA ALA A 36 -9.65 6.81 -15.72
C ALA A 36 -9.56 8.17 -16.42
N ASN A 37 -8.56 8.38 -17.28
CA ASN A 37 -8.42 9.64 -18.01
C ASN A 37 -9.66 9.96 -18.86
N LYS A 38 -10.17 8.95 -19.60
CA LYS A 38 -11.34 9.13 -20.47
C LYS A 38 -12.62 9.39 -19.67
N SER A 39 -12.88 8.61 -18.62
CA SER A 39 -14.13 8.75 -17.85
C SER A 39 -14.14 9.98 -16.94
N GLN A 40 -12.98 10.41 -16.45
CA GLN A 40 -12.90 11.55 -15.54
C GLN A 40 -12.91 12.90 -16.26
N GLU A 41 -12.58 12.94 -17.56
CA GLU A 41 -12.39 14.17 -18.32
C GLU A 41 -13.56 15.15 -18.21
N ASN A 42 -14.80 14.67 -18.40
CA ASN A 42 -16.00 15.51 -18.35
C ASN A 42 -16.21 16.16 -16.98
N LEU A 43 -16.05 15.40 -15.89
CA LEU A 43 -16.17 15.94 -14.54
C LEU A 43 -15.04 16.94 -14.24
N ILE A 44 -13.79 16.62 -14.60
CA ILE A 44 -12.67 17.53 -14.39
C ILE A 44 -12.85 18.84 -15.16
N ASN A 45 -13.33 18.79 -16.41
CA ASN A 45 -13.62 19.99 -17.19
C ASN A 45 -14.77 20.79 -16.59
N PHE A 46 -15.83 20.13 -16.12
CA PHE A 46 -16.92 20.77 -15.41
C PHE A 46 -16.42 21.53 -14.17
N LEU A 47 -15.59 20.91 -13.33
CA LEU A 47 -15.03 21.54 -12.12
C LEU A 47 -14.21 22.78 -12.45
N LYS A 48 -13.33 22.69 -13.46
CA LYS A 48 -12.47 23.80 -13.87
C LYS A 48 -13.24 25.00 -14.43
N ILE A 49 -14.30 24.75 -15.19
CA ILE A 49 -15.07 25.80 -15.88
C ILE A 49 -16.09 26.44 -14.94
N ASN A 50 -16.83 25.63 -14.18
CA ASN A 50 -18.02 26.09 -13.47
C ASN A 50 -17.79 26.34 -11.98
N ALA A 51 -16.74 25.76 -11.40
CA ALA A 51 -16.53 25.75 -9.96
C ALA A 51 -15.06 25.96 -9.53
N PRO A 52 -14.22 26.75 -10.24
CA PRO A 52 -12.78 26.83 -9.93
C PRO A 52 -12.47 27.37 -8.53
N SER A 53 -13.38 28.13 -7.93
CA SER A 53 -13.25 28.67 -6.57
C SER A 53 -14.05 27.90 -5.51
N SER A 54 -14.76 26.83 -5.91
CA SER A 54 -15.66 26.07 -5.03
C SER A 54 -15.08 24.73 -4.59
N TYR A 55 -13.84 24.42 -4.97
CA TYR A 55 -13.09 23.29 -4.45
C TYR A 55 -11.63 23.65 -4.17
N ASN A 56 -11.07 22.97 -3.18
CA ASN A 56 -9.65 22.85 -2.89
C ASN A 56 -9.21 21.40 -3.17
N THR A 57 -7.89 21.18 -3.25
CA THR A 57 -7.26 19.86 -3.33
C THR A 57 -7.92 18.89 -4.33
N LEU A 58 -7.48 18.86 -5.58
CA LEU A 58 -8.01 17.90 -6.56
C LEU A 58 -7.01 16.76 -6.79
N ARG A 59 -7.37 15.53 -6.41
CA ARG A 59 -6.55 14.33 -6.65
C ARG A 59 -7.31 13.33 -7.52
N LYS A 60 -6.62 12.79 -8.53
CA LYS A 60 -7.17 11.81 -9.46
C LYS A 60 -6.53 10.45 -9.20
N TYR A 61 -7.36 9.43 -9.04
CA TYR A 61 -6.94 8.04 -8.86
C TYR A 61 -7.36 7.22 -10.08
N TRP A 62 -6.43 6.43 -10.60
CA TRP A 62 -6.63 5.67 -11.83
C TRP A 62 -6.83 4.16 -11.59
N ILE A 63 -6.38 3.63 -10.45
CA ILE A 63 -6.55 2.20 -10.12
C ILE A 63 -8.04 1.90 -9.87
N THR A 64 -8.69 2.71 -9.04
CA THR A 64 -10.10 2.58 -8.67
C THR A 64 -11.04 3.47 -9.48
N ASN A 65 -10.51 4.29 -10.38
CA ASN A 65 -11.25 5.32 -11.12
C ASN A 65 -12.04 6.27 -10.20
N GLN A 66 -11.32 6.95 -9.30
CA GLN A 66 -11.89 7.84 -8.29
C GLN A 66 -11.29 9.24 -8.38
N ILE A 67 -12.02 10.23 -7.90
CA ILE A 67 -11.53 11.61 -7.70
C ILE A 67 -11.76 11.95 -6.23
N TYR A 68 -10.73 12.50 -5.60
CA TYR A 68 -10.84 13.15 -4.29
C TYR A 68 -10.81 14.67 -4.50
N LEU A 69 -11.73 15.35 -3.84
CA LEU A 69 -11.78 16.80 -3.78
C LEU A 69 -12.34 17.27 -2.44
N GLU A 70 -11.90 18.44 -2.00
CA GLU A 70 -12.50 19.18 -0.89
C GLU A 70 -13.36 20.28 -1.51
N GLY A 71 -14.68 20.26 -1.32
CA GLY A 71 -15.59 21.18 -2.01
C GLY A 71 -16.67 21.73 -1.10
N THR A 72 -17.34 22.79 -1.55
CA THR A 72 -18.55 23.27 -0.89
C THR A 72 -19.65 22.21 -0.96
N GLN A 73 -20.56 22.23 0.02
CA GLN A 73 -21.72 21.33 0.05
C GLN A 73 -22.53 21.37 -1.25
N ASP A 74 -22.76 22.57 -1.80
CA ASP A 74 -23.50 22.75 -3.05
C ASP A 74 -22.80 22.10 -4.25
N LEU A 75 -21.47 22.21 -4.33
CA LEU A 75 -20.69 21.57 -5.37
C LEU A 75 -20.80 20.04 -5.26
N ILE A 76 -20.68 19.49 -4.05
CA ILE A 76 -20.81 18.06 -3.79
C ILE A 76 -22.18 17.55 -4.27
N TYR A 77 -23.27 18.27 -3.95
CA TYR A 77 -24.60 17.90 -4.43
C TYR A 77 -24.79 18.04 -5.94
N GLN A 78 -24.11 18.99 -6.59
CA GLN A 78 -24.11 19.09 -8.05
C GLN A 78 -23.39 17.89 -8.68
N ILE A 79 -22.24 17.50 -8.14
CA ILE A 79 -21.46 16.33 -8.60
C ILE A 79 -22.27 15.05 -8.43
N ALA A 80 -22.92 14.85 -7.28
CA ALA A 80 -23.71 13.66 -6.98
C ALA A 80 -24.92 13.45 -7.91
N ARG A 81 -25.40 14.51 -8.58
CA ARG A 81 -26.51 14.44 -9.55
C ARG A 81 -26.05 14.16 -10.98
N ARG A 82 -24.75 14.07 -11.24
CA ARG A 82 -24.24 13.84 -12.60
C ARG A 82 -24.37 12.37 -12.98
N ASN A 83 -24.79 12.14 -14.23
CA ASN A 83 -24.94 10.78 -14.76
C ASN A 83 -23.59 10.05 -14.97
N ASP A 84 -22.47 10.79 -15.03
CA ASP A 84 -21.12 10.23 -15.13
C ASP A 84 -20.45 10.01 -13.76
N VAL A 85 -21.19 10.22 -12.66
CA VAL A 85 -20.75 9.95 -11.28
C VAL A 85 -21.57 8.80 -10.72
N ALA A 86 -20.91 7.69 -10.40
CA ALA A 86 -21.61 6.50 -9.90
C ALA A 86 -22.07 6.64 -8.44
N TYR A 87 -21.28 7.32 -7.60
CA TYR A 87 -21.53 7.52 -6.18
C TYR A 87 -20.57 8.59 -5.65
N VAL A 88 -20.96 9.28 -4.57
CA VAL A 88 -20.14 10.24 -3.83
C VAL A 88 -20.13 9.83 -2.36
N ASP A 89 -18.93 9.68 -1.80
CA ASP A 89 -18.72 9.39 -0.38
C ASP A 89 -18.04 10.56 0.33
N LEU A 90 -18.24 10.66 1.64
CA LEU A 90 -17.50 11.57 2.49
C LEU A 90 -16.32 10.84 3.11
N ASN A 91 -15.12 11.38 2.93
CA ASN A 91 -13.90 10.84 3.55
C ASN A 91 -13.79 11.26 5.03
N ILE A 92 -14.63 10.67 5.90
CA ILE A 92 -14.72 11.00 7.33
C ILE A 92 -13.98 10.01 8.24
N ASP A 93 -13.40 8.95 7.66
CA ASP A 93 -12.78 7.88 8.42
C ASP A 93 -11.50 8.36 9.12
N LYS A 94 -11.43 8.07 10.42
CA LYS A 94 -10.21 8.25 11.21
C LYS A 94 -9.50 6.92 11.31
N ILE A 95 -8.32 6.83 10.71
CA ILE A 95 -7.46 5.66 10.83
C ILE A 95 -6.73 5.76 12.18
N SER A 96 -6.89 4.74 13.01
CA SER A 96 -6.12 4.55 14.24
C SER A 96 -5.47 3.17 14.19
N PRO A 97 -4.27 2.99 14.75
CA PRO A 97 -3.74 1.66 14.99
C PRO A 97 -4.74 0.86 15.82
N LEU A 98 -4.91 -0.43 15.50
CA LEU A 98 -5.50 -1.37 16.45
C LEU A 98 -4.48 -1.50 17.59
N GLU A 99 -4.78 -0.90 18.74
CA GLU A 99 -3.87 -1.00 19.90
C GLU A 99 -3.72 -2.46 20.33
N GLU A 100 -2.47 -2.90 20.48
CA GLU A 100 -2.17 -4.18 21.10
C GLU A 100 -2.36 -4.11 22.62
N VAL A 101 -2.99 -5.16 23.16
CA VAL A 101 -3.11 -5.43 24.59
C VAL A 101 -1.71 -5.50 25.18
N SER A 102 -1.47 -4.75 26.26
CA SER A 102 -0.19 -4.67 26.97
C SER A 102 0.40 -6.07 27.22
N SER A 103 1.45 -6.42 26.49
CA SER A 103 2.22 -7.65 26.75
C SER A 103 3.22 -7.37 27.87
N ILE A 104 3.21 -8.22 28.90
CA ILE A 104 4.23 -8.22 29.95
C ILE A 104 5.58 -8.47 29.27
N LEU A 105 6.54 -7.56 29.45
CA LEU A 105 7.92 -7.72 28.98
C LEU A 105 8.48 -9.06 29.49
N GLN A 106 8.44 -10.09 28.66
CA GLN A 106 9.22 -11.30 28.90
C GLN A 106 10.64 -11.03 28.42
N ASN A 107 11.63 -11.48 29.18
CA ASN A 107 13.02 -11.49 28.73
C ASN A 107 13.13 -12.46 27.56
N VAL A 108 12.88 -11.97 26.35
CA VAL A 108 13.04 -12.75 25.12
C VAL A 108 14.53 -12.80 24.81
N ASN A 109 15.10 -14.00 24.74
CA ASN A 109 16.47 -14.17 24.30
C ASN A 109 16.56 -13.83 22.81
N SER A 110 17.42 -12.86 22.48
CA SER A 110 17.74 -12.55 21.08
C SER A 110 18.21 -13.82 20.35
N GLY A 111 17.59 -14.15 19.22
CA GLY A 111 18.01 -15.24 18.33
C GLY A 111 17.18 -16.53 18.39
N THR A 112 16.13 -16.60 19.22
CA THR A 112 15.18 -17.72 19.15
C THR A 112 14.14 -17.53 18.03
N ILE A 113 13.64 -18.65 17.50
CA ILE A 113 12.54 -18.65 16.53
C ILE A 113 11.25 -18.32 17.27
N GLU A 114 10.54 -17.27 16.83
CA GLU A 114 9.24 -16.88 17.38
C GLU A 114 8.22 -18.02 17.25
N THR A 115 7.35 -18.19 18.24
CA THR A 115 6.36 -19.28 18.29
C THR A 115 5.43 -19.28 17.07
N GLY A 116 5.02 -18.11 16.59
CA GLY A 116 4.25 -17.97 15.36
C GLY A 116 4.97 -18.48 14.12
N LEU A 117 6.28 -18.22 14.01
CA LEU A 117 7.12 -18.69 12.89
C LEU A 117 7.32 -20.21 12.92
N ALA A 118 7.47 -20.77 14.12
CA ALA A 118 7.52 -22.22 14.31
C ALA A 118 6.17 -22.88 13.93
N ALA A 119 5.04 -22.29 14.34
CA ALA A 119 3.71 -22.83 14.07
C ALA A 119 3.38 -22.90 12.57
N ILE A 120 3.85 -21.94 11.77
CA ILE A 120 3.70 -21.95 10.30
C ILE A 120 4.81 -22.75 9.58
N ASN A 121 5.69 -23.41 10.33
CA ASN A 121 6.82 -24.21 9.82
C ASN A 121 7.78 -23.43 8.90
N ALA A 122 7.96 -22.12 9.13
CA ALA A 122 8.95 -21.32 8.40
C ALA A 122 10.39 -21.87 8.49
N PRO A 123 10.84 -22.42 9.65
CA PRO A 123 12.20 -22.98 9.76
C PRO A 123 12.50 -24.11 8.76
N ALA A 124 11.51 -24.92 8.38
CA ALA A 124 11.73 -25.98 7.39
C ALA A 124 12.14 -25.41 6.03
N LEU A 125 11.56 -24.28 5.60
CA LEU A 125 11.94 -23.60 4.36
C LEU A 125 13.32 -22.93 4.48
N TRP A 126 13.64 -22.35 5.64
CA TRP A 126 14.96 -21.78 5.88
C TRP A 126 16.07 -22.85 5.83
N ASN A 127 15.82 -24.05 6.35
CA ASN A 127 16.74 -25.20 6.26
C ASN A 127 16.97 -25.67 4.82
N LEU A 128 16.01 -25.43 3.92
CA LEU A 128 16.15 -25.65 2.48
C LEU A 128 16.82 -24.46 1.75
N GLY A 129 17.18 -23.39 2.47
CA GLY A 129 17.78 -22.16 1.92
C GLY A 129 16.78 -21.10 1.46
N TYR A 130 15.47 -21.35 1.58
CA TYR A 130 14.42 -20.40 1.16
C TYR A 130 14.13 -19.37 2.26
N THR A 131 14.84 -18.24 2.21
CA THR A 131 14.77 -17.18 3.24
C THR A 131 14.04 -15.91 2.80
N GLY A 132 13.47 -15.90 1.59
CA GLY A 132 12.91 -14.69 0.97
C GLY A 132 13.97 -13.71 0.45
N LYS A 133 15.26 -14.08 0.43
CA LYS A 133 16.35 -13.25 -0.11
C LYS A 133 16.04 -12.81 -1.55
N GLY A 134 16.16 -11.51 -1.80
CA GLY A 134 15.91 -10.90 -3.11
C GLY A 134 14.47 -10.47 -3.35
N LEU A 135 13.55 -10.74 -2.42
CA LEU A 135 12.19 -10.23 -2.46
C LEU A 135 12.08 -8.87 -1.76
N LEU A 136 11.13 -8.06 -2.23
CA LEU A 136 10.73 -6.82 -1.58
C LEU A 136 9.43 -7.04 -0.82
N VAL A 137 9.37 -6.54 0.41
CA VAL A 137 8.16 -6.50 1.23
C VAL A 137 7.78 -5.04 1.41
N TYR A 138 6.52 -4.73 1.14
CA TYR A 138 5.95 -3.41 1.38
C TYR A 138 5.04 -3.50 2.59
N ASP A 139 5.35 -2.70 3.61
CA ASP A 139 4.61 -2.62 4.87
C ASP A 139 3.92 -1.26 4.94
N TYR A 140 2.59 -1.26 5.03
CA TYR A 140 1.77 -0.06 5.09
C TYR A 140 1.11 0.04 6.46
N ASP A 141 1.87 0.57 7.41
CA ASP A 141 1.55 0.56 8.84
C ASP A 141 1.88 1.93 9.48
N THR A 142 2.04 2.00 10.81
CA THR A 142 2.17 3.24 11.60
C THR A 142 3.49 3.97 11.43
N GLY A 143 4.44 3.35 10.74
CA GLY A 143 5.82 3.81 10.66
C GLY A 143 6.78 2.71 11.08
N ILE A 144 8.09 2.97 10.97
CA ILE A 144 9.13 2.03 11.44
C ILE A 144 10.25 2.78 12.14
N CYS A 145 11.04 2.08 12.95
CA CYS A 145 12.35 2.51 13.42
C CYS A 145 13.41 2.12 12.37
N PRO A 146 13.87 3.03 11.49
CA PRO A 146 14.82 2.68 10.43
C PRO A 146 16.16 2.20 10.97
N GLU A 147 16.55 2.62 12.18
CA GLU A 147 17.82 2.26 12.82
C GLU A 147 17.77 0.97 13.65
N HIS A 148 16.61 0.31 13.73
CA HIS A 148 16.47 -0.90 14.53
C HIS A 148 17.41 -2.02 14.01
N PRO A 149 18.28 -2.61 14.87
CA PRO A 149 19.35 -3.52 14.41
C PRO A 149 18.88 -4.70 13.56
N ALA A 150 17.67 -5.20 13.81
CA ALA A 150 17.10 -6.33 13.08
C ALA A 150 16.72 -6.01 11.62
N ILE A 151 16.42 -4.75 11.29
CA ILE A 151 15.90 -4.33 9.98
C ILE A 151 16.76 -3.31 9.26
N LYS A 152 17.58 -2.51 9.96
CA LYS A 152 18.30 -1.36 9.39
C LYS A 152 19.08 -1.67 8.11
N ASN A 153 19.75 -2.82 8.05
CA ASN A 153 20.56 -3.23 6.89
C ASN A 153 19.73 -3.67 5.67
N ARG A 154 18.45 -4.00 5.88
CA ARG A 154 17.50 -4.48 4.87
C ARG A 154 16.59 -3.36 4.34
N PHE A 155 16.64 -2.18 4.94
CA PHE A 155 15.81 -1.07 4.48
C PHE A 155 16.18 -0.66 3.05
N LEU A 156 15.15 -0.52 2.19
CA LEU A 156 15.30 -0.26 0.77
C LEU A 156 16.01 1.09 0.50
N ALA A 157 15.78 2.08 1.37
CA ALA A 157 16.37 3.41 1.29
C ALA A 157 17.91 3.43 1.40
N ASN A 158 18.53 2.33 1.82
CA ASN A 158 20.00 2.19 1.80
C ASN A 158 20.56 2.00 0.38
N ARG A 159 19.70 1.69 -0.60
CA ARG A 159 20.10 1.36 -1.98
C ARG A 159 19.33 2.14 -3.04
N PHE A 160 18.19 2.72 -2.67
CA PHE A 160 17.33 3.50 -3.55
C PHE A 160 16.92 4.82 -2.90
N PRO A 161 16.54 5.84 -3.67
CA PRO A 161 16.06 7.12 -3.13
C PRO A 161 14.94 6.94 -2.10
N MET A 162 14.93 7.79 -1.06
CA MET A 162 13.93 7.73 0.02
C MET A 162 12.50 7.88 -0.52
N ASN A 163 12.28 8.76 -1.49
CA ASN A 163 10.96 8.96 -2.12
C ASN A 163 10.48 7.77 -2.99
N GLN A 164 11.34 6.78 -3.25
CA GLN A 164 10.98 5.51 -3.87
C GLN A 164 10.88 4.37 -2.85
N SER A 165 11.37 4.59 -1.64
CA SER A 165 11.49 3.59 -0.57
C SER A 165 10.54 3.85 0.60
N TRP A 166 9.91 5.03 0.64
CA TRP A 166 9.02 5.46 1.70
C TRP A 166 7.82 6.22 1.14
N TYR A 167 6.64 5.86 1.64
CA TYR A 167 5.42 6.62 1.47
C TYR A 167 4.60 6.47 2.75
N GLY A 168 4.59 7.51 3.58
CA GLY A 168 3.95 7.47 4.89
C GLY A 168 2.68 8.30 4.95
N TYR A 169 1.62 7.74 5.53
CA TYR A 169 0.39 8.47 5.83
C TYR A 169 0.59 9.45 6.99
N PHE A 170 1.25 9.01 8.06
CA PHE A 170 1.45 9.81 9.26
C PHE A 170 2.62 10.79 9.17
N LYS A 171 3.68 10.43 8.43
CA LYS A 171 4.95 11.18 8.34
C LYS A 171 5.66 10.96 7.00
N ASP A 172 6.28 12.02 6.47
CA ASP A 172 7.03 11.99 5.21
C ASP A 172 8.41 11.29 5.30
N PHE A 173 8.82 10.88 6.50
CA PHE A 173 10.05 10.13 6.74
C PHE A 173 9.81 8.99 7.75
N PRO A 174 10.63 7.91 7.73
CA PRO A 174 10.48 6.79 8.65
C PRO A 174 10.75 7.19 10.10
N ASN A 175 9.79 6.92 10.99
CA ASN A 175 9.91 7.06 12.44
C ASN A 175 8.76 6.28 13.13
N GLU A 176 8.80 6.24 14.46
CA GLU A 176 7.78 5.61 15.31
C GLU A 176 6.97 6.65 16.11
N SER A 177 6.91 7.90 15.68
CA SER A 177 6.22 8.95 16.45
C SER A 177 4.70 8.72 16.58
N ASN A 178 4.11 7.91 15.69
CA ASN A 178 2.71 7.52 15.79
C ASN A 178 2.51 6.26 16.66
N SER A 179 3.28 5.21 16.39
CA SER A 179 3.28 3.94 17.13
C SER A 179 4.46 3.07 16.66
N ASN A 180 4.89 2.12 17.51
CA ASN A 180 5.89 1.10 17.20
C ASN A 180 5.29 -0.15 16.50
N HIS A 181 3.98 -0.19 16.27
CA HIS A 181 3.27 -1.33 15.66
C HIS A 181 3.88 -1.74 14.31
N GLY A 182 4.15 -0.78 13.41
CA GLY A 182 4.77 -1.11 12.12
C GLY A 182 6.18 -1.69 12.25
N THR A 183 7.00 -1.23 13.20
CA THR A 183 8.30 -1.90 13.47
C THR A 183 8.13 -3.33 13.94
N HIS A 184 7.11 -3.60 14.77
CA HIS A 184 6.80 -4.93 15.25
C HIS A 184 6.35 -5.84 14.08
N THR A 185 5.36 -5.42 13.30
CA THR A 185 4.84 -6.14 12.13
C THR A 185 5.94 -6.39 11.09
N LEU A 186 6.75 -5.39 10.76
CA LEU A 186 7.89 -5.54 9.86
C LEU A 186 8.96 -6.47 10.45
N GLY A 187 9.15 -6.44 11.77
CA GLY A 187 10.00 -7.36 12.51
C GLY A 187 9.58 -8.81 12.33
N THR A 188 8.29 -9.12 12.47
CA THR A 188 7.74 -10.47 12.23
C THR A 188 8.05 -10.97 10.82
N MET A 189 8.00 -10.08 9.82
CA MET A 189 8.25 -10.44 8.42
C MET A 189 9.73 -10.57 8.06
N LEU A 190 10.59 -9.67 8.56
CA LEU A 190 11.95 -9.47 8.02
C LEU A 190 13.07 -9.49 9.05
N ALA A 191 12.79 -9.58 10.35
CA ALA A 191 13.84 -9.55 11.36
C ALA A 191 14.84 -10.68 11.13
N ARG A 192 16.12 -10.39 11.39
CA ARG A 192 17.13 -11.43 11.45
C ARG A 192 16.86 -12.31 12.65
N VAL A 193 16.48 -13.56 12.41
CA VAL A 193 16.80 -14.64 13.34
C VAL A 193 18.30 -14.87 13.16
N TYR A 194 19.10 -14.59 14.19
CA TYR A 194 20.49 -15.05 14.22
C TYR A 194 20.45 -16.58 14.34
N LEU A 195 20.22 -17.26 13.22
CA LEU A 195 20.65 -18.64 13.09
C LEU A 195 22.17 -18.56 13.18
N VAL A 196 22.71 -19.08 14.28
CA VAL A 196 24.15 -19.29 14.49
C VAL A 196 24.74 -19.70 13.15
N GLU A 197 25.71 -18.92 12.66
CA GLU A 197 26.47 -19.27 11.45
C GLU A 197 26.95 -20.71 11.64
N ILE A 198 26.37 -21.62 10.86
CA ILE A 198 26.89 -22.97 10.79
C ILE A 198 28.24 -22.83 10.07
N PRO A 199 29.36 -23.24 10.69
CA PRO A 199 30.70 -23.07 10.15
C PRO A 199 30.88 -23.74 8.78
#